data_AF-A0AB38YG21-F1
#
_entry.id   AF-A0AB38YG21-F1
#
_cell.length_a   1.000
_cell.length_b   1.000
_cell.length_c   1.000
_cell.angle_alpha   90.00
_cell.angle_beta   90.00
_cell.angle_gamma   90.00
#
_symmetry.space_group_name_H-M   'P 1'
#
loop_
_entity.id
_entity.type
_entity.pdbx_description
1 polymer ?
#
loop_
_entity_poly.entity_id
_entity_poly.type
_entity_poly.pdbx_seq_one_letter_code
_entity_poly.pdbx_strand_id
1 'polypeptide(L)'
;MNMRFLVTLGWLALLVWWPLGALGHAQLVSHSPSDGASVDTAPADIRLNFNEPVTPIFIRVFDATGSTISLQDAPKMAQQQTVVQYLPDNLTDGLYVVSWRVISADSHPVGGAFQFTVGNTERGTITTDALLADSAPVQAERLHQANRTLLLLSLLALAGGLWFPLHHTGLTRQPEAQRAVQQWLQWLTYAVMLTSVLQVLLLGWRIGGSQLTLAEWLTAMDIARSTPLGRSSLIAGASALLIFGLNGYIGPPTTMAMAHRLARVVALLMVGSLATTGHTLTHTQAGLAALLLSMHVVLAAYWLGAMPVLWRLSFHGNTRTLAYWLAQFSRHAIWLVGVLILFGVLLASLHLDAPPQLFDSTYGRVLLLKLGLISLALTLALVNQRYITRQLRRNRHDTRLWLRITLAVETVVLVAVIASTAVLSSTMPPNASNGSHDHNHEHGLGGEPVQLIENAGPYRLIFDMEHSHPGLNQWVASFTYNGDVHAPLAVEVAMSLPELELEPRWEEFTKLGQLYVLETDSLALPGKWALQVEALISDFDKITFHLTVPITPR
;
A
#
# COMPACT_ATOMS: atom_id res chain seq x y z
N MET A 1 32.92 26.72 13.93
CA MET A 1 32.41 26.03 12.72
C MET A 1 31.58 27.03 11.91
N ASN A 2 32.08 27.46 10.74
CA ASN A 2 31.49 28.59 10.01
C ASN A 2 30.13 28.23 9.38
N MET A 3 29.14 29.12 9.49
CA MET A 3 27.77 28.97 8.96
C MET A 3 27.77 28.55 7.47
N ARG A 4 28.75 29.01 6.69
CA ARG A 4 28.91 28.66 5.28
C ARG A 4 29.23 27.16 5.08
N PHE A 5 30.01 26.56 6.00
CA PHE A 5 30.39 25.15 5.97
C PHE A 5 29.20 24.23 6.28
N LEU A 6 28.32 24.64 7.20
CA LEU A 6 27.09 23.91 7.52
C LEU A 6 26.03 24.02 6.42
N VAL A 7 25.95 25.18 5.77
CA VAL A 7 25.08 25.37 4.59
C VAL A 7 25.58 24.53 3.42
N THR A 8 26.89 24.50 3.14
CA THR A 8 27.45 23.64 2.09
C THR A 8 27.32 22.14 2.42
N LEU A 9 27.41 21.74 3.70
CA LEU A 9 27.18 20.35 4.11
C LEU A 9 25.70 19.96 3.98
N GLY A 10 24.77 20.89 4.24
CA GLY A 10 23.34 20.70 3.98
C GLY A 10 23.00 20.58 2.50
N TRP A 11 23.66 21.38 1.64
CA TRP A 11 23.54 21.26 0.18
C TRP A 11 24.22 20.00 -0.38
N LEU A 12 25.34 19.56 0.20
CA LEU A 12 26.01 18.30 -0.17
C LEU A 12 25.24 17.07 0.30
N ALA A 13 24.57 17.12 1.46
CA ALA A 13 23.68 16.06 1.93
C ALA A 13 22.41 15.94 1.06
N LEU A 14 21.93 17.04 0.47
CA LEU A 14 20.87 17.05 -0.55
C LEU A 14 21.32 16.46 -1.90
N LEU A 15 22.64 16.44 -2.19
CA LEU A 15 23.21 15.95 -3.45
C LEU A 15 23.61 14.45 -3.43
N VAL A 16 23.61 13.79 -2.27
CA VAL A 16 23.96 12.36 -2.14
C VAL A 16 22.72 11.45 -2.14
N TRP A 17 21.54 12.00 -2.39
CA TRP A 17 20.32 11.21 -2.48
C TRP A 17 20.19 10.62 -3.89
N TRP A 18 20.88 9.52 -4.12
CA TRP A 18 20.61 8.66 -5.27
C TRP A 18 19.29 7.90 -5.01
N PRO A 19 18.21 8.18 -5.76
CA PRO A 19 16.96 7.44 -5.58
C PRO A 19 17.17 6.00 -6.05
N LEU A 20 17.11 5.06 -5.13
CA LEU A 20 16.90 3.65 -5.44
C LEU A 20 15.40 3.48 -5.71
N GLY A 21 15.09 2.98 -6.91
CA GLY A 21 13.76 2.84 -7.50
C GLY A 21 12.69 2.28 -6.56
N ALA A 22 11.41 2.60 -6.81
CA ALA A 22 10.38 1.57 -6.97
C ALA A 22 8.93 2.02 -7.32
N LEU A 23 8.25 1.02 -7.88
CA LEU A 23 6.85 0.76 -8.24
C LEU A 23 5.87 0.56 -7.08
N GLY A 24 4.58 0.34 -7.37
CA GLY A 24 3.56 -0.13 -6.41
C GLY A 24 2.82 -1.34 -7.00
N HIS A 25 2.38 -2.22 -6.08
CA HIS A 25 1.90 -3.60 -6.26
C HIS A 25 2.59 -4.41 -7.37
N ALA A 26 3.52 -5.28 -6.95
CA ALA A 26 4.22 -6.19 -7.83
C ALA A 26 3.31 -7.26 -8.38
N GLN A 27 3.39 -7.47 -9.69
CA GLN A 27 2.70 -8.55 -10.40
C GLN A 27 3.73 -9.46 -11.05
N LEU A 28 3.48 -10.76 -10.99
CA LEU A 28 4.25 -11.73 -11.74
C LEU A 28 3.92 -11.57 -13.22
N VAL A 29 4.92 -11.17 -14.02
CA VAL A 29 4.79 -10.94 -15.47
C VAL A 29 5.07 -12.24 -16.23
N SER A 30 6.06 -13.00 -15.77
CA SER A 30 6.40 -14.30 -16.34
C SER A 30 7.23 -15.11 -15.37
N HIS A 31 7.26 -16.42 -15.58
CA HIS A 31 8.11 -17.33 -14.82
C HIS A 31 8.65 -18.45 -15.71
N SER A 32 9.76 -19.02 -15.28
CA SER A 32 10.41 -20.16 -15.90
C SER A 32 10.75 -21.18 -14.80
N PRO A 33 10.32 -22.45 -14.90
CA PRO A 33 9.43 -23.02 -15.93
C PRO A 33 8.07 -22.31 -16.00
N SER A 34 7.41 -22.33 -17.17
CA SER A 34 6.06 -21.79 -17.27
C SER A 34 5.07 -22.68 -16.52
N ASP A 35 3.94 -22.12 -16.10
CA ASP A 35 2.91 -22.90 -15.40
C ASP A 35 2.40 -24.06 -16.27
N GLY A 36 2.29 -25.25 -15.69
CA GLY A 36 1.95 -26.49 -16.38
C GLY A 36 3.00 -26.99 -17.39
N ALA A 37 4.21 -26.42 -17.41
CA ALA A 37 5.25 -26.86 -18.35
C ALA A 37 5.67 -28.31 -18.09
N SER A 38 5.81 -29.09 -19.16
CA SER A 38 6.52 -30.38 -19.13
C SER A 38 7.92 -30.16 -19.70
N VAL A 39 8.95 -30.40 -18.89
CA VAL A 39 10.35 -30.24 -19.28
C VAL A 39 11.05 -31.60 -19.31
N ASP A 40 11.81 -31.86 -20.38
CA ASP A 40 12.51 -33.13 -20.55
C ASP A 40 13.63 -33.33 -19.54
N THR A 41 14.22 -32.23 -19.07
CA THR A 41 15.32 -32.22 -18.09
C THR A 41 14.98 -31.28 -16.95
N ALA A 42 15.33 -31.67 -15.72
CA ALA A 42 15.18 -30.84 -14.55
C ALA A 42 15.82 -29.45 -14.76
N PRO A 43 15.08 -28.35 -14.51
CA PRO A 43 15.62 -27.01 -14.64
C PRO A 43 16.63 -26.75 -13.51
N ALA A 44 17.71 -26.02 -13.81
CA ALA A 44 18.70 -25.65 -12.80
C ALA A 44 18.17 -24.62 -11.80
N ASP A 45 17.21 -23.79 -12.23
CA ASP A 45 16.65 -22.73 -11.42
C ASP A 45 15.18 -22.44 -11.78
N ILE A 46 14.48 -21.84 -10.82
CA ILE A 46 13.17 -21.19 -10.99
C ILE A 46 13.42 -19.70 -11.08
N ARG A 47 12.82 -19.04 -12.09
CA ARG A 47 12.87 -17.58 -12.26
C ARG A 47 11.48 -16.99 -12.24
N LEU A 48 11.30 -15.95 -11.42
CA LEU A 48 10.08 -15.16 -11.33
C LEU A 48 10.38 -13.74 -11.77
N ASN A 49 9.77 -13.27 -12.86
CA ASN A 49 9.93 -11.92 -13.39
C ASN A 49 8.72 -11.07 -13.01
N PHE A 50 8.97 -9.94 -12.40
CA PHE A 50 7.94 -9.01 -11.95
C PHE A 50 7.93 -7.74 -12.80
N ASN A 51 6.81 -7.02 -12.78
CA ASN A 51 6.69 -5.70 -13.40
C ASN A 51 7.47 -4.61 -12.63
N GLU A 52 7.93 -4.90 -11.41
CA GLU A 52 8.66 -4.00 -10.54
C GLU A 52 9.65 -4.73 -9.61
N PRO A 53 10.58 -4.00 -8.95
CA PRO A 53 11.46 -4.60 -7.97
C PRO A 53 10.72 -5.16 -6.75
N VAL A 54 11.12 -6.37 -6.34
CA VAL A 54 10.56 -7.08 -5.18
C VAL A 54 11.65 -7.53 -4.22
N THR A 55 11.29 -7.79 -2.97
CA THR A 55 12.13 -8.48 -1.99
C THR A 55 11.54 -9.88 -1.76
N PRO A 56 12.25 -10.98 -2.08
CA PRO A 56 11.72 -12.32 -1.86
C PRO A 56 11.59 -12.63 -0.36
N ILE A 57 10.47 -13.23 0.05
CA ILE A 57 10.27 -13.78 1.40
C ILE A 57 10.67 -15.27 1.35
N PHE A 58 10.03 -16.04 0.47
CA PHE A 58 10.35 -17.45 0.27
C PHE A 58 9.99 -17.92 -1.14
N ILE A 59 10.66 -18.99 -1.55
CA ILE A 59 10.22 -19.89 -2.62
C ILE A 59 10.32 -21.31 -2.05
N ARG A 60 9.24 -22.07 -2.11
CA ARG A 60 9.13 -23.45 -1.64
C ARG A 60 8.73 -24.33 -2.83
N VAL A 61 9.29 -25.54 -2.89
CA VAL A 61 9.01 -26.49 -3.95
C VAL A 61 8.57 -27.79 -3.31
N PHE A 62 7.48 -28.36 -3.80
CA PHE A 62 6.90 -29.61 -3.33
C PHE A 62 6.88 -30.63 -4.46
N ASP A 63 7.05 -31.91 -4.14
CA ASP A 63 6.81 -33.01 -5.09
C ASP A 63 5.33 -33.44 -5.10
N ALA A 64 5.01 -34.40 -5.97
CA ALA A 64 3.67 -34.98 -6.11
C ALA A 64 3.11 -35.64 -4.83
N THR A 65 3.94 -35.91 -3.82
CA THR A 65 3.51 -36.46 -2.52
C THR A 65 3.23 -35.38 -1.48
N GLY A 66 3.49 -34.11 -1.82
CA GLY A 66 3.43 -32.98 -0.89
C GLY A 66 4.69 -32.81 -0.03
N SER A 67 5.76 -33.58 -0.30
CA SER A 67 7.02 -33.47 0.41
C SER A 67 7.81 -32.26 -0.09
N THR A 68 8.36 -31.48 0.84
CA THR A 68 9.18 -30.30 0.50
C THR A 68 10.53 -30.73 -0.06
N ILE A 69 10.90 -30.18 -1.21
CA ILE A 69 12.22 -30.33 -1.80
C ILE A 69 13.20 -29.41 -1.09
N SER A 70 14.30 -29.99 -0.60
CA SER A 70 15.41 -29.22 -0.03
C SER A 70 16.13 -28.42 -1.13
N LEU A 71 16.04 -27.10 -1.05
CA LEU A 71 16.68 -26.16 -1.98
C LEU A 71 18.11 -25.85 -1.56
N GLN A 72 18.97 -25.51 -2.53
CA GLN A 72 20.41 -25.31 -2.29
C GLN A 72 20.70 -24.04 -1.44
N ASP A 73 19.88 -22.99 -1.62
CA ASP A 73 20.08 -21.65 -1.07
C ASP A 73 18.74 -20.93 -0.87
N ALA A 74 18.75 -19.81 -0.14
CA ALA A 74 17.63 -18.85 -0.11
C ALA A 74 17.44 -18.17 -1.48
N PRO A 75 16.21 -17.73 -1.83
CA PRO A 75 15.94 -17.05 -3.10
C PRO A 75 16.72 -15.72 -3.19
N LYS A 76 17.26 -15.43 -4.37
CA LYS A 76 18.13 -14.26 -4.61
C LYS A 76 17.58 -13.40 -5.74
N MET A 77 17.87 -12.10 -5.68
CA MET A 77 17.65 -11.21 -6.82
C MET A 77 18.77 -11.40 -7.85
N ALA A 78 18.44 -11.83 -9.06
CA ALA A 78 19.41 -11.90 -10.16
C ALA A 78 19.53 -10.58 -10.93
N GLN A 79 18.42 -9.83 -11.02
CA GLN A 79 18.32 -8.47 -11.59
C GLN A 79 17.30 -7.67 -10.77
N GLN A 80 17.06 -6.39 -11.08
CA GLN A 80 16.17 -5.55 -10.27
C GLN A 80 14.73 -6.08 -10.17
N GLN A 81 14.25 -6.89 -11.12
CA GLN A 81 12.85 -7.37 -11.19
C GLN A 81 12.74 -8.90 -11.32
N THR A 82 13.84 -9.63 -11.15
CA THR A 82 13.87 -11.10 -11.32
C THR A 82 14.38 -11.77 -10.04
N VAL A 83 13.53 -12.59 -9.44
CA VAL A 83 13.88 -13.50 -8.34
C VAL A 83 14.29 -14.84 -8.92
N VAL A 84 15.38 -15.41 -8.41
CA VAL A 84 15.90 -16.72 -8.81
C VAL A 84 16.04 -17.62 -7.60
N GLN A 85 15.57 -18.86 -7.74
CA GLN A 85 15.74 -19.94 -6.78
C GLN A 85 16.42 -21.13 -7.45
N TYR A 86 17.59 -21.53 -6.97
CA TYR A 86 18.31 -22.69 -7.51
C TYR A 86 17.70 -23.99 -6.98
N LEU A 87 17.52 -24.95 -7.89
CA LEU A 87 17.03 -26.29 -7.63
C LEU A 87 18.20 -27.26 -7.42
N PRO A 88 18.01 -28.40 -6.72
CA PRO A 88 19.04 -29.42 -6.61
C PRO A 88 19.34 -30.08 -7.97
N ASP A 89 20.60 -30.46 -8.21
CA ASP A 89 21.07 -31.02 -9.48
C ASP A 89 20.46 -32.40 -9.82
N ASN A 90 19.81 -33.04 -8.85
CA ASN A 90 19.26 -34.40 -8.93
C ASN A 90 17.74 -34.43 -8.71
N LEU A 91 17.02 -33.45 -9.25
CA LEU A 91 15.56 -33.48 -9.25
C LEU A 91 15.06 -34.69 -10.06
N THR A 92 14.25 -35.54 -9.46
CA THR A 92 13.70 -36.74 -10.10
C THR A 92 12.61 -36.38 -11.12
N ASP A 93 12.25 -37.32 -11.99
CA ASP A 93 11.08 -37.14 -12.87
C ASP A 93 9.78 -37.14 -12.03
N GLY A 94 8.86 -36.23 -12.34
CA GLY A 94 7.60 -36.08 -11.60
C GLY A 94 7.00 -34.67 -11.65
N LEU A 95 5.82 -34.52 -11.03
CA LEU A 95 5.13 -33.24 -10.85
C LEU A 95 5.72 -32.46 -9.67
N TYR A 96 5.94 -31.16 -9.88
CA TYR A 96 6.44 -30.22 -8.89
C TYR A 96 5.50 -29.02 -8.76
N VAL A 97 5.23 -28.63 -7.53
CA VAL A 97 4.46 -27.41 -7.20
C VAL A 97 5.40 -26.40 -6.57
N VAL A 98 5.42 -25.18 -7.11
CA VAL A 98 6.21 -24.07 -6.61
C VAL A 98 5.27 -23.08 -5.95
N SER A 99 5.52 -22.79 -4.67
CA SER A 99 4.85 -21.73 -3.91
C SER A 99 5.85 -20.62 -3.62
N TRP A 100 5.47 -19.37 -3.87
CA TRP A 100 6.34 -18.22 -3.71
C TRP A 100 5.64 -17.07 -3.01
N ARG A 101 6.45 -16.27 -2.30
CA ARG A 101 5.99 -15.03 -1.66
C ARG A 101 7.08 -13.97 -1.72
N VAL A 102 6.72 -12.78 -2.14
CA VAL A 102 7.60 -11.61 -2.26
C VAL A 102 6.94 -10.38 -1.64
N ILE A 103 7.71 -9.31 -1.47
CA ILE A 103 7.21 -8.01 -1.03
C ILE A 103 7.52 -6.98 -2.10
N SER A 104 6.47 -6.32 -2.60
CA SER A 104 6.60 -5.14 -3.45
C SER A 104 7.20 -3.98 -2.69
N ALA A 105 7.65 -2.97 -3.42
CA ALA A 105 8.38 -1.88 -2.81
C ALA A 105 7.52 -0.89 -1.99
N ASP A 106 6.21 -0.90 -2.20
CA ASP A 106 5.22 -0.29 -1.31
C ASP A 106 4.95 -1.12 -0.04
N SER A 107 5.81 -2.12 0.21
CA SER A 107 5.77 -3.06 1.32
C SER A 107 4.54 -3.97 1.31
N HIS A 108 3.87 -4.21 0.19
CA HIS A 108 2.75 -5.14 0.09
C HIS A 108 3.23 -6.59 -0.18
N PRO A 109 2.80 -7.60 0.60
CA PRO A 109 3.13 -8.98 0.31
C PRO A 109 2.32 -9.46 -0.89
N VAL A 110 2.97 -10.14 -1.82
CA VAL A 110 2.34 -10.77 -2.98
C VAL A 110 2.82 -12.22 -3.01
N GLY A 111 1.89 -13.16 -3.14
CA GLY A 111 2.20 -14.57 -3.26
C GLY A 111 1.45 -15.23 -4.40
N GLY A 112 1.89 -16.43 -4.74
CA GLY A 112 1.25 -17.27 -5.73
C GLY A 112 1.87 -18.66 -5.75
N ALA A 113 1.25 -19.55 -6.53
CA ALA A 113 1.78 -20.88 -6.79
C ALA A 113 1.60 -21.24 -8.26
N PHE A 114 2.47 -22.10 -8.78
CA PHE A 114 2.38 -22.68 -10.12
C PHE A 114 2.99 -24.09 -10.10
N GLN A 115 2.79 -24.87 -11.15
CA GLN A 115 3.31 -26.23 -11.22
C GLN A 115 4.10 -26.49 -12.51
N PHE A 116 4.97 -27.49 -12.50
CA PHE A 116 5.65 -28.00 -13.69
C PHE A 116 6.00 -29.48 -13.51
N THR A 117 6.19 -30.19 -14.62
CA THR A 117 6.51 -31.62 -14.65
C THR A 117 7.89 -31.84 -15.25
N VAL A 118 8.71 -32.70 -14.65
CA VAL A 118 9.98 -33.17 -15.20
C VAL A 118 9.79 -34.58 -15.77
N GLY A 119 10.21 -34.80 -17.01
CA GLY A 119 10.12 -36.09 -17.71
C GLY A 119 8.75 -36.37 -18.36
N ASN A 120 8.55 -37.61 -18.82
CA ASN A 120 7.38 -38.04 -19.61
C ASN A 120 6.26 -38.63 -18.71
N THR A 121 5.65 -37.81 -17.87
CA THR A 121 4.43 -38.16 -17.13
C THR A 121 3.22 -37.48 -17.77
N GLU A 122 2.07 -38.17 -17.85
CA GLU A 122 0.88 -37.69 -18.57
C GLU A 122 0.37 -36.32 -18.08
N ARG A 123 -0.03 -35.49 -19.05
CA ARG A 123 -0.52 -34.11 -18.87
C ARG A 123 -1.93 -34.09 -18.29
N GLY A 124 -2.15 -33.30 -17.24
CA GLY A 124 -3.34 -32.45 -17.15
C GLY A 124 -3.08 -31.16 -17.94
N THR A 125 -4.09 -30.54 -18.56
CA THR A 125 -3.96 -29.27 -19.30
C THR A 125 -5.26 -28.49 -19.20
N ILE A 126 -5.42 -27.15 -19.06
CA ILE A 126 -4.73 -25.90 -18.58
C ILE A 126 -5.93 -24.86 -18.49
N THR A 127 -6.02 -23.87 -17.57
CA THR A 127 -5.67 -22.44 -17.80
C THR A 127 -5.62 -21.57 -16.53
N THR A 128 -4.67 -20.64 -16.59
CA THR A 128 -4.17 -19.67 -15.60
C THR A 128 -5.15 -18.58 -15.19
N ASP A 129 -5.23 -18.36 -13.87
CA ASP A 129 -5.39 -17.04 -13.24
C ASP A 129 -4.48 -16.94 -12.01
N ALA A 130 -3.18 -17.11 -12.24
CA ALA A 130 -2.18 -16.84 -11.22
C ALA A 130 -1.95 -15.33 -11.12
N LEU A 131 -2.85 -14.59 -10.47
CA LEU A 131 -2.57 -13.27 -9.89
C LEU A 131 -3.67 -12.97 -8.85
N LEU A 132 -3.23 -12.50 -7.67
CA LEU A 132 -4.02 -12.03 -6.51
C LEU A 132 -4.26 -13.07 -5.40
N ALA A 133 -3.22 -13.35 -4.60
CA ALA A 133 -3.39 -13.72 -3.20
C ALA A 133 -2.67 -12.71 -2.30
N ASP A 134 -3.44 -11.73 -1.82
CA ASP A 134 -3.15 -10.96 -0.62
C ASP A 134 -3.54 -11.83 0.59
N SER A 135 -2.58 -12.57 1.13
CA SER A 135 -2.75 -13.27 2.41
C SER A 135 -1.95 -12.60 3.51
N ALA A 136 -2.03 -11.27 3.60
CA ALA A 136 -1.99 -10.64 4.91
C ALA A 136 -3.38 -10.79 5.57
N PRO A 137 -3.49 -10.99 6.90
CA PRO A 137 -4.79 -10.90 7.57
C PRO A 137 -5.46 -9.59 7.17
N VAL A 138 -6.70 -9.61 6.65
CA VAL A 138 -7.42 -8.41 6.17
C VAL A 138 -7.39 -7.26 7.20
N GLN A 139 -7.34 -7.61 8.49
CA GLN A 139 -7.20 -6.68 9.60
C GLN A 139 -5.80 -6.04 9.68
N ALA A 140 -4.75 -6.82 9.48
CA ALA A 140 -3.37 -6.34 9.43
C ALA A 140 -3.14 -5.41 8.23
N GLU A 141 -3.76 -5.70 7.09
CA GLU A 141 -3.72 -4.82 5.91
C GLU A 141 -4.40 -3.47 6.17
N ARG A 142 -5.64 -3.50 6.68
CA ARG A 142 -6.38 -2.28 7.03
C ARG A 142 -5.65 -1.43 8.06
N LEU A 143 -5.07 -2.06 9.08
CA LEU A 143 -4.30 -1.36 10.12
C LEU A 143 -2.99 -0.78 9.57
N HIS A 144 -2.28 -1.52 8.73
CA HIS A 144 -1.06 -1.03 8.08
C HIS A 144 -1.36 0.18 7.18
N GLN A 145 -2.42 0.13 6.39
CA GLN A 145 -2.84 1.25 5.54
C GLN A 145 -3.31 2.47 6.34
N ALA A 146 -4.06 2.24 7.44
CA ALA A 146 -4.44 3.30 8.37
C ALA A 146 -3.22 3.95 9.05
N ASN A 147 -2.27 3.14 9.54
CA ASN A 147 -1.04 3.62 10.16
C ASN A 147 -0.16 4.39 9.17
N ARG A 148 -0.06 3.92 7.93
CA ARG A 148 0.64 4.64 6.85
C ARG A 148 0.05 6.03 6.62
N THR A 149 -1.28 6.12 6.60
CA THR A 149 -1.99 7.41 6.44
C THR A 149 -1.70 8.33 7.63
N LEU A 150 -1.72 7.80 8.87
CA LEU A 150 -1.38 8.55 10.07
C LEU A 150 0.08 9.01 10.11
N LEU A 151 1.02 8.16 9.66
CA LEU A 151 2.43 8.50 9.51
C LEU A 151 2.59 9.67 8.54
N LEU A 152 1.98 9.60 7.36
CA LEU A 152 2.03 10.68 6.36
C LEU A 152 1.45 11.99 6.91
N LEU A 153 0.26 11.95 7.52
CA LEU A 153 -0.39 13.15 8.08
C LEU A 153 0.46 13.79 9.18
N SER A 154 0.95 12.99 10.13
CA SER A 154 1.74 13.48 11.26
C SER A 154 3.10 14.03 10.82
N LEU A 155 3.76 13.37 9.86
CA LEU A 155 5.04 13.78 9.29
C LEU A 155 4.91 15.11 8.55
N LEU A 156 3.92 15.24 7.66
CA LEU A 156 3.70 16.47 6.88
C LEU A 156 3.30 17.64 7.78
N ALA A 157 2.44 17.40 8.77
CA ALA A 157 2.05 18.41 9.74
C ALA A 157 3.23 18.86 10.62
N LEU A 158 4.09 17.93 11.07
CA LEU A 158 5.28 18.23 11.85
C LEU A 158 6.26 19.08 11.06
N ALA A 159 6.56 18.66 9.83
CA ALA A 159 7.48 19.38 8.96
C ALA A 159 6.99 20.79 8.66
N GLY A 160 5.75 20.95 8.17
CA GLY A 160 5.20 22.28 7.91
C GLY A 160 5.13 23.16 9.16
N GLY A 161 4.74 22.58 10.30
CA GLY A 161 4.61 23.29 11.57
C GLY A 161 5.95 23.77 12.13
N LEU A 162 7.06 23.08 11.87
CA LEU A 162 8.40 23.51 12.25
C LEU A 162 8.93 24.65 11.35
N TRP A 163 8.52 24.69 10.09
CA TRP A 163 8.93 25.72 9.12
C TRP A 163 8.09 26.99 9.22
N PHE A 164 6.81 26.90 9.56
CA PHE A 164 5.88 28.04 9.56
C PHE A 164 6.28 29.24 10.47
N PRO A 165 6.78 29.05 11.70
CA PRO A 165 7.16 30.14 12.61
C PRO A 165 8.37 30.97 12.17
N LEU A 166 9.19 30.48 11.22
CA LEU A 166 10.44 31.13 10.78
C LEU A 166 10.23 32.50 10.14
N HIS A 167 9.12 32.67 9.43
CA HIS A 167 8.83 33.90 8.71
C HIS A 167 8.27 34.99 9.62
N HIS A 168 8.06 34.70 10.91
CA HIS A 168 7.22 35.52 11.77
C HIS A 168 7.83 35.75 13.15
N THR A 169 8.55 36.87 13.29
CA THR A 169 9.30 37.29 14.49
C THR A 169 8.46 37.63 15.73
N GLY A 170 7.13 37.47 15.67
CA GLY A 170 6.20 37.87 16.73
C GLY A 170 5.88 36.81 17.78
N LEU A 171 6.16 35.53 17.52
CA LEU A 171 5.73 34.42 18.41
C LEU A 171 6.49 34.42 19.74
N THR A 172 7.78 34.77 19.69
CA THR A 172 8.68 34.79 20.86
C THR A 172 8.25 35.80 21.92
N ARG A 173 7.35 36.73 21.59
CA ARG A 173 6.78 37.72 22.50
C ARG A 173 5.47 37.27 23.15
N GLN A 174 4.99 36.05 22.87
CA GLN A 174 3.76 35.48 23.42
C GLN A 174 4.02 34.08 24.00
N PRO A 175 4.41 33.98 25.28
CA PRO A 175 4.88 32.72 25.86
C PRO A 175 3.79 31.64 25.89
N GLU A 176 2.52 32.00 26.13
CA GLU A 176 1.40 31.04 26.12
C GLU A 176 1.17 30.44 24.72
N ALA A 177 1.07 31.30 23.71
CA ALA A 177 0.95 30.89 22.32
C ALA A 177 2.15 30.05 21.86
N GLN A 178 3.36 30.45 22.22
CA GLN A 178 4.57 29.70 21.93
C GLN A 178 4.56 28.31 22.56
N ARG A 179 4.20 28.20 23.85
CA ARG A 179 4.07 26.92 24.55
C ARG A 179 3.02 26.02 23.89
N ALA A 180 1.85 26.57 23.56
CA ALA A 180 0.79 25.81 22.92
C ALA A 180 1.21 25.24 21.54
N VAL A 181 1.97 26.02 20.76
CA VAL A 181 2.54 25.57 19.48
C VAL A 181 3.64 24.52 19.70
N GLN A 182 4.54 24.73 20.65
CA GLN A 182 5.62 23.78 20.95
C GLN A 182 5.07 22.43 21.45
N GLN A 183 4.09 22.45 22.36
CA GLN A 183 3.41 21.24 22.82
C GLN A 183 2.76 20.48 21.66
N TRP A 184 2.13 21.19 20.72
CA TRP A 184 1.55 20.56 19.55
C TRP A 184 2.60 19.91 18.64
N LEU A 185 3.71 20.58 18.38
CA LEU A 185 4.83 20.03 17.61
C LEU A 185 5.47 18.81 18.31
N GLN A 186 5.52 18.81 19.64
CA GLN A 186 5.95 17.65 20.42
C GLN A 186 4.99 16.47 20.26
N TRP A 187 3.68 16.69 20.36
CA TRP A 187 2.68 15.65 20.10
C TRP A 187 2.79 15.05 18.70
N LEU A 188 3.01 15.89 17.68
CA LEU A 188 3.28 15.43 16.32
C LEU A 188 4.58 14.62 16.21
N THR A 189 5.63 15.02 16.95
CA THR A 189 6.89 14.27 17.00
C THR A 189 6.68 12.89 17.61
N TYR A 190 5.90 12.78 18.70
CA TYR A 190 5.52 11.50 19.28
C TYR A 190 4.66 10.65 18.33
N ALA A 191 3.73 11.27 17.60
CA ALA A 191 2.91 10.58 16.62
C ALA A 191 3.76 10.00 15.48
N VAL A 192 4.72 10.75 14.93
CA VAL A 192 5.65 10.24 13.89
C VAL A 192 6.49 9.10 14.44
N MET A 193 7.02 9.22 15.66
CA MET A 193 7.82 8.17 16.29
C MET A 193 7.00 6.89 16.49
N LEU A 194 5.80 7.01 17.05
CA LEU A 194 4.90 5.87 17.30
C LEU A 194 4.50 5.19 15.97
N THR A 195 4.01 5.96 15.01
CA THR A 195 3.56 5.44 13.71
C THR A 195 4.69 4.82 12.90
N SER A 196 5.93 5.32 13.02
CA SER A 196 7.11 4.72 12.39
C SER A 196 7.43 3.34 12.98
N VAL A 197 7.36 3.19 14.31
CA VAL A 197 7.52 1.90 14.99
C VAL A 197 6.39 0.94 14.60
N LEU A 198 5.14 1.41 14.68
CA LEU A 198 3.97 0.63 14.28
C LEU A 198 4.06 0.18 12.82
N GLN A 199 4.64 0.97 11.92
CA GLN A 199 4.78 0.59 10.51
C GLN A 199 5.61 -0.70 10.37
N VAL A 200 6.74 -0.79 11.08
CA VAL A 200 7.60 -1.98 11.05
C VAL A 200 6.93 -3.16 11.76
N LEU A 201 6.22 -2.92 12.86
CA LEU A 201 5.49 -3.95 13.59
C LEU A 201 4.35 -4.55 12.74
N LEU A 202 3.57 -3.70 12.09
CA LEU A 202 2.47 -4.11 11.21
C LEU A 202 2.99 -4.79 9.94
N LEU A 203 4.16 -4.40 9.42
CA LEU A 203 4.82 -5.12 8.35
C LEU A 203 5.21 -6.54 8.78
N GLY A 204 5.80 -6.70 9.97
CA GLY A 204 6.09 -8.03 10.53
C GLY A 204 4.84 -8.89 10.66
N TRP A 205 3.74 -8.32 11.18
CA TRP A 205 2.46 -9.03 11.29
C TRP A 205 1.93 -9.49 9.93
N ARG A 206 2.08 -8.69 8.87
CA ARG A 206 1.65 -9.05 7.50
C ARG A 206 2.47 -10.18 6.88
N ILE A 207 3.69 -10.42 7.38
CA ILE A 207 4.61 -11.44 6.86
C ILE A 207 4.44 -12.77 7.61
N GLY A 208 4.45 -12.75 8.94
CA GLY A 208 4.50 -13.98 9.75
C GLY A 208 3.35 -14.15 10.75
N GLY A 209 2.28 -13.36 10.65
CA GLY A 209 1.13 -13.48 11.56
C GLY A 209 1.35 -12.85 12.94
N SER A 210 0.44 -13.10 13.89
CA SER A 210 0.40 -12.38 15.18
C SER A 210 1.38 -12.92 16.23
N GLN A 211 1.99 -14.08 15.99
CA GLN A 211 2.95 -14.72 16.90
C GLN A 211 4.29 -14.88 16.18
N LEU A 212 5.12 -13.83 16.20
CA LEU A 212 6.40 -13.80 15.50
C LEU A 212 7.55 -14.26 16.41
N THR A 213 8.37 -15.16 15.90
CA THR A 213 9.68 -15.52 16.43
C THR A 213 10.69 -14.36 16.26
N LEU A 214 11.83 -14.43 16.97
CA LEU A 214 12.91 -13.43 16.82
C LEU A 214 13.47 -13.42 15.38
N ALA A 215 13.58 -14.58 14.73
CA ALA A 215 14.05 -14.68 13.36
C ALA A 215 13.13 -13.95 12.39
N GLU A 216 11.81 -14.13 12.53
CA GLU A 216 10.82 -13.45 11.70
C GLU A 216 10.83 -11.93 11.93
N TRP A 217 11.04 -11.48 13.17
CA TRP A 217 11.26 -10.05 13.45
C TRP A 217 12.50 -9.48 12.75
N LEU A 218 13.59 -10.24 12.71
CA LEU A 218 14.79 -9.83 11.98
C LEU A 218 14.54 -9.78 10.48
N THR A 219 13.77 -10.72 9.91
CA THR A 219 13.38 -10.68 8.49
C THR A 219 12.50 -9.47 8.17
N ALA A 220 11.48 -9.18 8.98
CA ALA A 220 10.63 -8.01 8.81
C ALA A 220 11.42 -6.69 8.87
N MET A 221 12.43 -6.64 9.74
CA MET A 221 13.35 -5.50 9.84
C MET A 221 14.27 -5.40 8.62
N ASP A 222 14.76 -6.51 8.09
CA ASP A 222 15.58 -6.53 6.88
C ASP A 222 14.79 -6.05 5.66
N ILE A 223 13.56 -6.54 5.53
CA ILE A 223 12.58 -6.08 4.54
C ILE A 223 12.27 -4.59 4.72
N ALA A 224 12.10 -4.11 5.95
CA ALA A 224 11.90 -2.68 6.20
C ALA A 224 13.11 -1.84 5.76
N ARG A 225 14.34 -2.37 5.77
CA ARG A 225 15.53 -1.66 5.29
C ARG A 225 15.69 -1.73 3.77
N SER A 226 15.29 -2.84 3.16
CA SER A 226 15.41 -3.07 1.72
C SER A 226 14.31 -2.38 0.92
N THR A 227 13.10 -2.28 1.48
CA THR A 227 11.96 -1.64 0.80
C THR A 227 11.98 -0.12 0.94
N PRO A 228 11.68 0.65 -0.12
CA PRO A 228 11.66 2.11 -0.05
C PRO A 228 10.68 2.69 0.96
N LEU A 229 9.47 2.12 1.07
CA LEU A 229 8.49 2.54 2.07
C LEU A 229 9.00 2.28 3.49
N GLY A 230 9.47 1.06 3.77
CA GLY A 230 10.06 0.71 5.08
C GLY A 230 11.23 1.63 5.45
N ARG A 231 12.12 1.91 4.50
CA ARG A 231 13.29 2.77 4.72
C ARG A 231 12.86 4.21 5.00
N SER A 232 11.86 4.73 4.31
CA SER A 232 11.32 6.07 4.59
C SER A 232 10.70 6.12 5.99
N SER A 233 9.98 5.08 6.43
CA SER A 233 9.44 5.00 7.80
C SER A 233 10.55 4.94 8.86
N LEU A 234 11.64 4.21 8.62
CA LEU A 234 12.80 4.19 9.51
C LEU A 234 13.49 5.55 9.58
N ILE A 235 13.68 6.23 8.44
CA ILE A 235 14.23 7.59 8.37
C ILE A 235 13.31 8.56 9.12
N ALA A 236 11.99 8.44 8.99
CA ALA A 236 11.02 9.25 9.70
C ALA A 236 11.12 9.07 11.22
N GLY A 237 11.19 7.83 11.70
CA GLY A 237 11.37 7.52 13.12
C GLY A 237 12.68 8.09 13.69
N ALA A 238 13.80 7.86 13.00
CA ALA A 238 15.10 8.40 13.41
C ALA A 238 15.14 9.93 13.39
N SER A 239 14.53 10.55 12.38
CA SER A 239 14.39 12.00 12.26
C SER A 239 13.54 12.57 13.40
N ALA A 240 12.43 11.92 13.76
CA ALA A 240 11.57 12.32 14.86
C ALA A 240 12.30 12.25 16.22
N LEU A 241 13.07 11.19 16.46
CA LEU A 241 13.93 11.07 17.65
C LEU A 241 14.97 12.20 17.73
N LEU A 242 15.62 12.52 16.60
CA LEU A 242 16.59 13.60 16.54
C LEU A 242 15.92 14.98 16.76
N ILE A 243 14.75 15.21 16.15
CA ILE A 243 13.94 16.42 16.34
C ILE A 243 13.52 16.56 17.81
N PHE A 244 13.13 15.46 18.46
CA PHE A 244 12.80 15.43 19.88
C PHE A 244 13.98 15.87 20.74
N GLY A 245 15.16 15.27 20.54
CA GLY A 245 16.38 15.65 21.27
C GLY A 245 16.81 17.10 21.02
N LEU A 246 16.76 17.55 19.77
CA LEU A 246 17.13 18.92 19.38
C LEU A 246 16.16 19.97 19.94
N ASN A 247 14.87 19.69 19.99
CA ASN A 247 13.87 20.60 20.56
C ASN A 247 13.82 20.54 22.10
N GLY A 248 14.24 19.43 22.71
CA GLY A 248 14.35 19.26 24.15
C GLY A 248 15.68 19.75 24.74
N TYR A 249 16.65 20.14 23.91
CA TYR A 249 17.95 20.64 24.37
C TYR A 249 17.82 21.93 25.17
N ILE A 250 18.33 21.91 26.41
CA ILE A 250 18.40 23.06 27.31
C ILE A 250 19.87 23.49 27.41
N GLY A 251 20.16 24.73 26.98
CA GLY A 251 21.52 25.27 26.99
C GLY A 251 21.54 26.78 26.70
N PRO A 252 22.73 27.36 26.41
CA PRO A 252 22.84 28.76 26.04
C PRO A 252 21.89 29.18 24.91
N PRO A 253 21.36 30.42 24.88
CA PRO A 253 20.38 30.85 23.88
C PRO A 253 20.85 30.67 22.42
N THR A 254 22.15 30.82 22.17
CA THR A 254 22.76 30.66 20.85
C THR A 254 22.78 29.21 20.39
N THR A 255 23.11 28.27 21.28
CA THR A 255 23.13 26.83 20.97
C THR A 255 21.72 26.26 20.89
N MET A 256 20.79 26.73 21.72
CA MET A 256 19.38 26.36 21.66
C MET A 256 18.74 26.84 20.34
N ALA A 257 19.04 28.07 19.91
CA ALA A 257 18.61 28.56 18.60
C ALA A 257 19.20 27.74 17.44
N MET A 258 20.46 27.27 17.56
CA MET A 258 21.06 26.36 16.58
C MET A 258 20.37 25.00 16.57
N ALA A 259 20.11 24.39 17.72
CA ALA A 259 19.43 23.10 17.84
C ALA A 259 18.05 23.13 17.16
N HIS A 260 17.25 24.17 17.41
CA HIS A 260 15.97 24.34 16.72
C HIS A 260 16.12 24.55 15.20
N ARG A 261 17.21 25.19 14.72
CA ARG A 261 17.47 25.32 13.27
C ARG A 261 17.81 23.97 12.66
N LEU A 262 18.62 23.18 13.35
CA LEU A 262 18.95 21.81 12.93
C LEU A 262 17.69 20.93 12.88
N ALA A 263 16.80 21.02 13.87
CA ALA A 263 15.55 20.26 13.89
C ALA A 263 14.69 20.53 12.64
N ARG A 264 14.69 21.76 12.13
CA ARG A 264 13.98 22.15 10.90
C ARG A 264 14.63 21.57 9.64
N VAL A 265 15.96 21.54 9.57
CA VAL A 265 16.70 20.89 8.47
C VAL A 265 16.39 19.39 8.46
N VAL A 266 16.44 18.74 9.62
CA VAL A 266 16.06 17.33 9.77
C VAL A 266 14.62 17.09 9.31
N ALA A 267 13.68 17.95 9.69
CA ALA A 267 12.29 17.83 9.25
C ALA A 267 12.11 17.98 7.73
N LEU A 268 12.91 18.81 7.06
CA LEU A 268 12.89 18.94 5.60
C LEU A 268 13.45 17.69 4.92
N LEU A 269 14.58 17.16 5.40
CA LEU A 269 15.18 15.93 4.90
C LEU A 269 14.24 14.73 5.09
N MET A 270 13.55 14.68 6.23
CA MET A 270 12.52 13.68 6.52
C MET A 270 11.40 13.69 5.48
N VAL A 271 10.87 14.86 5.11
CA VAL A 271 9.87 14.97 4.03
C VAL A 271 10.45 14.57 2.68
N GLY A 272 11.68 14.95 2.39
CA GLY A 272 12.38 14.52 1.18
C GLY A 272 12.44 13.01 1.03
N SER A 273 12.51 12.25 2.14
CA SER A 273 12.51 10.77 2.13
C SER A 273 11.27 10.17 1.45
N LEU A 274 10.14 10.86 1.50
CA LEU A 274 8.90 10.42 0.87
C LEU A 274 8.97 10.41 -0.66
N ALA A 275 9.88 11.18 -1.26
CA ALA A 275 10.09 11.14 -2.71
C ALA A 275 10.77 9.86 -3.19
N THR A 276 11.33 9.07 -2.26
CA THR A 276 11.78 7.71 -2.55
C THR A 276 10.66 6.69 -2.46
N THR A 277 9.43 7.12 -2.13
CA THR A 277 8.23 6.27 -2.01
C THR A 277 7.27 6.54 -3.18
N GLY A 278 6.78 5.48 -3.83
CA GLY A 278 5.75 5.56 -4.88
C GLY A 278 6.26 5.63 -6.33
N HIS A 279 5.31 5.56 -7.27
CA HIS A 279 5.44 5.24 -8.70
C HIS A 279 6.30 6.16 -9.60
N THR A 280 7.08 7.09 -9.07
CA THR A 280 7.77 8.10 -9.91
C THR A 280 9.04 7.60 -10.60
N LEU A 281 9.34 6.29 -10.59
CA LEU A 281 10.67 5.75 -10.92
C LEU A 281 10.70 4.75 -12.12
N THR A 282 9.58 4.43 -12.79
CA THR A 282 9.58 3.68 -14.09
C THR A 282 9.78 4.56 -15.30
N HIS A 283 9.55 5.87 -15.18
CA HIS A 283 9.66 6.75 -16.33
C HIS A 283 11.14 6.95 -16.69
N THR A 284 11.42 7.07 -17.99
CA THR A 284 12.73 7.43 -18.54
C THR A 284 13.32 8.72 -17.94
N GLN A 285 12.49 9.51 -17.25
CA GLN A 285 12.82 10.73 -16.50
C GLN A 285 12.61 10.61 -14.98
N ALA A 286 12.90 9.44 -14.39
CA ALA A 286 12.74 9.12 -12.97
C ALA A 286 13.24 10.22 -11.99
N GLY A 287 14.39 10.84 -12.29
CA GLY A 287 14.94 11.92 -11.46
C GLY A 287 14.08 13.20 -11.45
N LEU A 288 13.46 13.55 -12.58
CA LEU A 288 12.59 14.72 -12.68
C LEU A 288 11.27 14.49 -11.95
N ALA A 289 10.68 13.30 -12.09
CA ALA A 289 9.44 12.95 -11.37
C ALA A 289 9.66 12.92 -9.85
N ALA A 290 10.76 12.35 -9.38
CA ALA A 290 11.13 12.36 -7.95
C ALA A 290 11.34 13.78 -7.42
N LEU A 291 11.99 14.67 -8.19
CA LEU A 291 12.16 16.08 -7.83
C LEU A 291 10.81 16.80 -7.76
N LEU A 292 9.95 16.64 -8.75
CA LEU A 292 8.61 17.24 -8.77
C LEU A 292 7.77 16.76 -7.59
N LEU A 293 7.80 15.46 -7.28
CA LEU A 293 7.12 14.89 -6.12
C LEU A 293 7.68 15.46 -4.81
N SER A 294 9.01 15.52 -4.66
CA SER A 294 9.67 16.10 -3.49
C SER A 294 9.17 17.53 -3.24
N MET A 295 9.18 18.35 -4.29
CA MET A 295 8.76 19.74 -4.21
C MET A 295 7.26 19.86 -3.95
N HIS A 296 6.43 19.03 -4.57
CA HIS A 296 4.99 18.96 -4.33
C HIS A 296 4.70 18.65 -2.85
N VAL A 297 5.34 17.62 -2.29
CA VAL A 297 5.12 17.17 -0.91
C VAL A 297 5.63 18.21 0.10
N VAL A 298 6.77 18.87 -0.14
CA VAL A 298 7.28 19.94 0.73
C VAL A 298 6.30 21.13 0.79
N LEU A 299 5.74 21.52 -0.35
CA LEU A 299 4.74 22.60 -0.41
C LEU A 299 3.43 22.17 0.28
N ALA A 300 2.97 20.94 0.06
CA ALA A 300 1.82 20.38 0.76
C ALA A 300 2.03 20.33 2.28
N ALA A 301 3.23 19.92 2.73
CA ALA A 301 3.61 19.90 4.14
C ALA A 301 3.51 21.29 4.76
N TYR A 302 4.05 22.32 4.09
CA TYR A 302 3.94 23.70 4.57
C TYR A 302 2.48 24.13 4.75
N TRP A 303 1.60 23.83 3.78
CA TRP A 303 0.19 24.18 3.87
C TRP A 303 -0.50 23.46 5.04
N LEU A 304 -0.35 22.13 5.14
CA LEU A 304 -0.97 21.34 6.20
C LEU A 304 -0.46 21.74 7.59
N GLY A 305 0.86 21.89 7.75
CA GLY A 305 1.48 22.19 9.03
C GLY A 305 1.23 23.61 9.55
N ALA A 306 0.88 24.56 8.66
CA ALA A 306 0.49 25.91 9.08
C ALA A 306 -0.87 25.94 9.81
N MET A 307 -1.79 25.03 9.47
CA MET A 307 -3.18 25.07 9.98
C MET A 307 -3.28 24.85 11.49
N PRO A 308 -2.67 23.80 12.08
CA PRO A 308 -2.73 23.61 13.53
C PRO A 308 -2.06 24.74 14.31
N VAL A 309 -1.01 25.35 13.75
CA VAL A 309 -0.34 26.50 14.36
C VAL A 309 -1.29 27.70 14.39
N LEU A 310 -1.90 28.05 13.27
CA LEU A 310 -2.88 29.14 13.18
C LEU A 310 -4.11 28.88 14.06
N TRP A 311 -4.58 27.64 14.13
CA TRP A 311 -5.68 27.23 14.99
C TRP A 311 -5.34 27.42 16.48
N ARG A 312 -4.16 26.98 16.94
CA ARG A 312 -3.69 27.22 18.33
C ARG A 312 -3.51 28.69 18.65
N LEU A 313 -2.98 29.48 17.70
CA LEU A 313 -2.87 30.93 17.81
C LEU A 313 -4.23 31.62 17.94
N SER A 314 -5.31 31.03 17.40
CA SER A 314 -6.65 31.59 17.56
C SER A 314 -7.19 31.50 19.00
N PHE A 315 -6.66 30.58 19.81
CA PHE A 315 -7.01 30.43 21.22
C PHE A 315 -6.12 31.27 22.13
N HIS A 316 -4.80 31.20 21.92
CA HIS A 316 -3.81 31.74 22.86
C HIS A 316 -3.12 33.02 22.36
N GLY A 317 -3.35 33.40 21.11
CA GLY A 317 -2.70 34.55 20.47
C GLY A 317 -3.51 35.84 20.57
N ASN A 318 -2.79 36.97 20.63
CA ASN A 318 -3.40 38.29 20.55
C ASN A 318 -3.95 38.54 19.13
N THR A 319 -5.08 39.26 19.02
CA THR A 319 -5.77 39.48 17.72
C THR A 319 -4.86 40.09 16.66
N ARG A 320 -4.00 41.05 17.05
CA ARG A 320 -3.05 41.70 16.12
C ARG A 320 -2.04 40.72 15.54
N THR A 321 -1.51 39.83 16.38
CA THR A 321 -0.55 38.80 15.96
C THR A 321 -1.25 37.76 15.09
N LEU A 322 -2.41 37.27 15.51
CA LEU A 322 -3.20 36.34 14.71
C LEU A 322 -3.53 36.93 13.32
N ALA A 323 -3.98 38.17 13.25
CA ALA A 323 -4.28 38.85 11.98
C ALA A 323 -3.03 39.07 11.12
N TYR A 324 -1.87 39.40 11.71
CA TYR A 324 -0.60 39.53 10.98
C TYR A 324 -0.17 38.20 10.35
N TRP A 325 -0.21 37.12 11.14
CA TRP A 325 0.21 35.79 10.68
C TRP A 325 -0.75 35.23 9.63
N LEU A 326 -2.07 35.42 9.80
CA LEU A 326 -3.07 35.06 8.79
C LEU A 326 -2.85 35.81 7.47
N ALA A 327 -2.58 37.12 7.54
CA ALA A 327 -2.35 37.92 6.34
C ALA A 327 -1.08 37.49 5.60
N GLN A 328 -0.01 37.21 6.33
CA GLN A 328 1.25 36.74 5.73
C GLN A 328 1.10 35.33 5.15
N PHE A 329 0.49 34.40 5.88
CA PHE A 329 0.20 33.06 5.38
C PHE A 329 -0.64 33.13 4.09
N SER A 330 -1.71 33.94 4.09
CA SER A 330 -2.57 34.12 2.91
C SER A 330 -1.82 34.67 1.69
N ARG A 331 -0.83 35.56 1.90
CA ARG A 331 0.00 36.10 0.80
C ARG A 331 0.91 35.04 0.19
N HIS A 332 1.53 34.19 1.02
CA HIS A 332 2.39 33.11 0.56
C HIS A 332 1.58 31.97 -0.06
N ALA A 333 0.39 31.70 0.48
CA ALA A 333 -0.50 30.62 0.04
C ALA A 333 -0.87 30.72 -1.44
N ILE A 334 -1.12 31.93 -1.99
CA ILE A 334 -1.49 32.10 -3.41
C ILE A 334 -0.40 31.53 -4.34
N TRP A 335 0.86 31.91 -4.12
CA TRP A 335 1.98 31.42 -4.93
C TRP A 335 2.28 29.96 -4.65
N LEU A 336 2.27 29.56 -3.37
CA LEU A 336 2.55 28.19 -2.95
C LEU A 336 1.56 27.20 -3.56
N VAL A 337 0.26 27.52 -3.52
CA VAL A 337 -0.80 26.72 -4.14
C VAL A 337 -0.64 26.68 -5.65
N GLY A 338 -0.30 27.81 -6.30
CA GLY A 338 -0.07 27.84 -7.74
C GLY A 338 1.06 26.89 -8.17
N VAL A 339 2.18 26.89 -7.46
CA VAL A 339 3.30 25.97 -7.69
C VAL A 339 2.93 24.52 -7.35
N LEU A 340 2.18 24.31 -6.26
CA LEU A 340 1.68 22.99 -5.86
C LEU A 340 0.80 22.36 -6.96
N ILE A 341 -0.13 23.14 -7.52
CA ILE A 341 -1.00 22.72 -8.63
C ILE A 341 -0.15 22.43 -9.87
N LEU A 342 0.81 23.30 -10.21
CA LEU A 342 1.71 23.08 -11.35
C LEU A 342 2.45 21.75 -11.23
N PHE A 343 3.09 21.47 -10.09
CA PHE A 343 3.76 20.18 -9.87
C PHE A 343 2.79 19.00 -9.90
N GLY A 344 1.57 19.17 -9.36
CA GLY A 344 0.54 18.15 -9.43
C GLY A 344 0.11 17.83 -10.87
N VAL A 345 -0.07 18.85 -11.71
CA VAL A 345 -0.40 18.70 -13.14
C VAL A 345 0.74 18.05 -13.90
N LEU A 346 1.99 18.48 -13.68
CA LEU A 346 3.17 17.87 -14.31
C LEU A 346 3.29 16.39 -13.92
N LEU A 347 3.12 16.05 -12.64
CA LEU A 347 3.13 14.66 -12.17
C LEU A 347 1.99 13.84 -12.79
N ALA A 348 0.78 14.39 -12.89
CA ALA A 348 -0.36 13.72 -13.52
C ALA A 348 -0.13 13.50 -15.02
N SER A 349 0.47 14.47 -15.72
CA SER A 349 0.78 14.35 -17.16
C SER A 349 1.84 13.29 -17.47
N LEU A 350 2.69 12.95 -16.50
CA LEU A 350 3.64 11.84 -16.65
C LEU A 350 2.96 10.48 -16.49
N HIS A 351 1.80 10.39 -15.83
CA HIS A 351 1.13 9.12 -15.51
C HIS A 351 -0.09 8.79 -16.41
N LEU A 352 -0.60 9.74 -17.21
CA LEU A 352 -1.80 9.55 -18.04
C LEU A 352 -1.46 9.63 -19.53
N ASP A 353 -1.64 8.53 -20.27
CA ASP A 353 -1.37 8.47 -21.71
C ASP A 353 -2.54 8.99 -22.59
N ALA A 354 -3.78 9.02 -22.07
CA ALA A 354 -4.95 9.55 -22.81
C ALA A 354 -6.08 10.16 -21.93
N PRO A 355 -6.74 11.27 -22.34
CA PRO A 355 -7.82 11.94 -21.60
C PRO A 355 -9.07 11.10 -21.24
N PRO A 356 -9.53 10.11 -22.05
CA PRO A 356 -10.75 9.34 -21.72
C PRO A 356 -10.61 8.46 -20.46
N GLN A 357 -9.40 8.02 -20.12
CA GLN A 357 -9.14 7.17 -18.95
C GLN A 357 -9.44 7.87 -17.61
N LEU A 358 -9.67 9.18 -17.61
CA LEU A 358 -10.00 9.97 -16.42
C LEU A 358 -11.38 9.62 -15.83
N PHE A 359 -12.32 9.15 -16.66
CA PHE A 359 -13.70 8.88 -16.25
C PHE A 359 -13.98 7.37 -16.10
N ASP A 360 -13.31 6.56 -16.90
CA ASP A 360 -13.58 5.12 -17.00
C ASP A 360 -12.78 4.29 -15.98
N SER A 361 -11.65 4.81 -15.47
CA SER A 361 -10.79 4.09 -14.53
C SER A 361 -11.04 4.47 -13.06
N THR A 362 -10.84 3.52 -12.14
CA THR A 362 -10.85 3.75 -10.68
C THR A 362 -9.83 4.84 -10.30
N TYR A 363 -8.64 4.79 -10.90
CA TYR A 363 -7.60 5.81 -10.73
C TYR A 363 -8.10 7.21 -11.10
N GLY A 364 -8.75 7.36 -12.26
CA GLY A 364 -9.32 8.61 -12.73
C GLY A 364 -10.40 9.18 -11.81
N ARG A 365 -11.29 8.32 -11.30
CA ARG A 365 -12.36 8.72 -10.36
C ARG A 365 -11.80 9.22 -9.02
N VAL A 366 -10.79 8.56 -8.45
CA VAL A 366 -10.16 9.03 -7.21
C VAL A 366 -9.37 10.32 -7.44
N LEU A 367 -8.74 10.48 -8.61
CA LEU A 367 -8.11 11.74 -9.01
C LEU A 367 -9.13 12.88 -9.11
N LEU A 368 -10.30 12.64 -9.71
CA LEU A 368 -11.40 13.61 -9.76
C LEU A 368 -11.91 13.99 -8.36
N LEU A 369 -12.08 13.01 -7.46
CA LEU A 369 -12.41 13.28 -6.06
C LEU A 369 -11.36 14.20 -5.41
N LYS A 370 -10.08 13.91 -5.62
CA LYS A 370 -8.96 14.72 -5.10
C LYS A 370 -9.00 16.15 -5.64
N LEU A 371 -9.30 16.34 -6.94
CA LEU A 371 -9.47 17.65 -7.55
C LEU A 371 -10.68 18.41 -6.99
N GLY A 372 -11.79 17.71 -6.73
CA GLY A 372 -12.97 18.26 -6.06
C GLY A 372 -12.66 18.75 -4.63
N LEU A 373 -11.96 17.94 -3.84
CA LEU A 373 -11.52 18.30 -2.49
C LEU A 373 -10.57 19.50 -2.49
N ILE A 374 -9.62 19.56 -3.43
CA ILE A 374 -8.73 20.72 -3.58
C ILE A 374 -9.54 21.97 -3.93
N SER A 375 -10.51 21.88 -4.85
CA SER A 375 -11.37 23.00 -5.23
C SER A 375 -12.19 23.53 -4.04
N LEU A 376 -12.69 22.62 -3.20
CA LEU A 376 -13.35 22.97 -1.95
C LEU A 376 -12.39 23.69 -0.99
N ALA A 377 -11.17 23.18 -0.79
CA ALA A 377 -10.16 23.80 0.06
C ALA A 377 -9.80 25.23 -0.42
N LEU A 378 -9.67 25.43 -1.73
CA LEU A 378 -9.40 26.75 -2.31
C LEU A 378 -10.57 27.73 -2.13
N THR A 379 -11.79 27.23 -2.24
CA THR A 379 -13.00 28.02 -2.00
C THR A 379 -13.08 28.47 -0.54
N LEU A 380 -12.83 27.55 0.41
CA LEU A 380 -12.75 27.86 1.84
C LEU A 380 -11.65 28.89 2.14
N ALA A 381 -10.45 28.69 1.59
CA ALA A 381 -9.33 29.62 1.75
C ALA A 381 -9.67 31.03 1.22
N LEU A 382 -10.38 31.11 0.09
CA LEU A 382 -10.83 32.38 -0.49
C LEU A 382 -11.88 33.06 0.41
N VAL A 383 -12.83 32.30 0.97
CA VAL A 383 -13.83 32.81 1.92
C VAL A 383 -13.14 33.32 3.19
N ASN A 384 -12.18 32.57 3.72
CA ASN A 384 -11.40 32.92 4.90
C ASN A 384 -10.59 34.22 4.66
N GLN A 385 -10.00 34.37 3.47
CA GLN A 385 -9.26 35.57 3.09
C GLN A 385 -10.16 36.79 2.89
N ARG A 386 -11.29 36.65 2.18
CA ARG A 386 -12.17 37.77 1.82
C ARG A 386 -13.04 38.25 2.97
N TYR A 387 -13.56 37.35 3.79
CA TYR A 387 -14.56 37.68 4.80
C TYR A 387 -13.96 37.65 6.21
N ILE A 388 -13.40 36.52 6.64
CA ILE A 388 -12.98 36.31 8.03
C ILE A 388 -11.77 37.17 8.37
N THR A 389 -10.73 37.18 7.54
CA THR A 389 -9.51 37.97 7.76
C THR A 389 -9.81 39.49 7.77
N ARG A 390 -10.72 39.95 6.91
CA ARG A 390 -11.16 41.36 6.88
C ARG A 390 -11.98 41.73 8.12
N GLN A 391 -12.86 40.85 8.59
CA GLN A 391 -13.64 41.07 9.81
C GLN A 391 -12.79 41.02 11.08
N LEU A 392 -11.74 40.20 11.10
CA LEU A 392 -10.81 40.09 12.23
C LEU A 392 -10.02 41.40 12.41
N ARG A 393 -9.62 42.04 11.30
CA ARG A 393 -9.02 43.39 11.33
C ARG A 393 -9.97 44.47 11.84
N ARG A 394 -11.29 44.24 11.74
CA ARG A 394 -12.34 45.13 12.27
C ARG A 394 -12.77 44.77 13.71
N ASN A 395 -12.10 43.81 14.34
CA ASN A 395 -12.22 43.45 15.76
C ASN A 395 -13.63 43.04 16.22
N ARG A 396 -14.41 42.37 15.36
CA ARG A 396 -15.74 41.82 15.75
C ARG A 396 -15.60 40.57 16.61
N HIS A 397 -16.35 40.50 17.71
CA HIS A 397 -16.25 39.46 18.74
C HIS A 397 -16.45 38.02 18.22
N ASP A 398 -17.37 37.80 17.27
CA ASP A 398 -17.69 36.45 16.76
C ASP A 398 -16.67 35.89 15.76
N THR A 399 -15.75 36.73 15.27
CA THR A 399 -14.85 36.37 14.16
C THR A 399 -13.87 35.24 14.52
N ARG A 400 -13.50 35.11 15.79
CA ARG A 400 -12.55 34.07 16.25
C ARG A 400 -13.17 32.67 16.23
N LEU A 401 -14.45 32.55 16.57
CA LEU A 401 -15.15 31.27 16.53
C LEU A 401 -15.26 30.78 15.07
N TRP A 402 -15.73 31.65 14.18
CA TRP A 402 -15.82 31.36 12.75
C TRP A 402 -14.47 31.00 12.15
N LEU A 403 -13.41 31.74 12.49
CA LEU A 403 -12.04 31.39 12.08
C LEU A 403 -11.64 29.98 12.53
N ARG A 404 -11.94 29.59 13.77
CA ARG A 404 -11.63 28.24 14.29
C ARG A 404 -12.35 27.15 13.53
N ILE A 405 -13.64 27.35 13.27
CA ILE A 405 -14.46 26.39 12.52
C ILE A 405 -13.92 26.27 11.10
N THR A 406 -13.66 27.38 10.42
CA THR A 406 -13.13 27.35 9.05
C THR A 406 -11.75 26.70 8.98
N LEU A 407 -10.83 27.01 9.90
CA LEU A 407 -9.52 26.36 9.96
C LEU A 407 -9.64 24.84 10.25
N ALA A 408 -10.59 24.43 11.09
CA ALA A 408 -10.84 23.01 11.36
C ALA A 408 -11.38 22.30 10.11
N VAL A 409 -12.37 22.89 9.42
CA VAL A 409 -12.92 22.34 8.17
C VAL A 409 -11.84 22.29 7.08
N GLU A 410 -11.05 23.34 6.89
CA GLU A 410 -9.92 23.35 5.96
C GLU A 410 -8.92 22.22 6.28
N THR A 411 -8.61 22.00 7.56
CA THR A 411 -7.73 20.90 7.99
C THR A 411 -8.33 19.54 7.65
N VAL A 412 -9.63 19.32 7.90
CA VAL A 412 -10.31 18.06 7.56
C VAL A 412 -10.30 17.81 6.05
N VAL A 413 -10.54 18.84 5.24
CA VAL A 413 -10.47 18.71 3.77
C VAL A 413 -9.05 18.37 3.31
N LEU A 414 -8.01 19.02 3.86
CA LEU A 414 -6.62 18.69 3.54
C LEU A 414 -6.24 17.26 3.96
N VAL A 415 -6.73 16.81 5.12
CA VAL A 415 -6.57 15.41 5.57
C VAL A 415 -7.23 14.46 4.57
N ALA A 416 -8.44 14.77 4.08
CA ALA A 416 -9.13 13.96 3.08
C ALA A 416 -8.37 13.93 1.73
N VAL A 417 -7.76 15.05 1.30
CA VAL A 417 -6.89 15.09 0.11
C VAL A 417 -5.69 14.15 0.28
N ILE A 418 -5.05 14.13 1.45
CA ILE A 418 -3.91 13.24 1.70
C ILE A 418 -4.38 11.78 1.81
N ALA A 419 -5.49 11.51 2.49
CA ALA A 419 -6.07 10.17 2.58
C ALA A 419 -6.45 9.61 1.20
N SER A 420 -6.99 10.44 0.30
CA SER A 420 -7.25 10.04 -1.09
C SER A 420 -5.98 9.66 -1.86
N THR A 421 -4.82 10.18 -1.44
CA THR A 421 -3.52 9.81 -2.01
C THR A 421 -3.11 8.39 -1.60
N ALA A 422 -3.47 7.97 -0.39
CA ALA A 422 -3.27 6.59 0.05
C ALA A 422 -4.14 5.61 -0.75
N VAL A 423 -5.39 6.00 -1.07
CA VAL A 423 -6.29 5.22 -1.94
C VAL A 423 -5.80 5.19 -3.39
N LEU A 424 -5.32 6.31 -3.93
CA LEU A 424 -4.69 6.32 -5.27
C LEU A 424 -3.48 5.40 -5.34
N SER A 425 -2.70 5.33 -4.27
CA SER A 425 -1.53 4.43 -4.21
C SER A 425 -1.88 2.95 -4.12
N SER A 426 -3.15 2.61 -3.87
CA SER A 426 -3.65 1.22 -3.87
C SER A 426 -4.50 0.90 -5.12
N THR A 427 -4.67 1.84 -6.05
CA THR A 427 -5.42 1.63 -7.30
C THR A 427 -4.45 1.58 -8.48
N MET A 428 -4.50 0.53 -9.29
CA MET A 428 -3.60 0.37 -10.43
C MET A 428 -3.86 1.41 -11.54
N PRO A 429 -2.80 1.92 -12.22
CA PRO A 429 -2.94 2.62 -13.48
C PRO A 429 -3.47 1.68 -14.58
N PRO A 430 -4.28 2.16 -15.55
CA PRO A 430 -4.95 1.33 -16.56
C PRO A 430 -4.06 0.46 -17.47
N ASN A 431 -2.75 0.64 -17.44
CA ASN A 431 -1.83 0.06 -18.42
C ASN A 431 -1.43 -1.41 -18.12
N ALA A 432 -2.04 -2.06 -17.12
CA ALA A 432 -1.62 -3.37 -16.61
C ALA A 432 -2.52 -4.57 -16.98
N SER A 433 -3.65 -4.39 -17.68
CA SER A 433 -4.72 -5.43 -17.69
C SER A 433 -5.29 -5.85 -19.06
N ASN A 434 -4.54 -5.81 -20.16
CA ASN A 434 -5.08 -6.23 -21.46
C ASN A 434 -4.58 -7.60 -21.91
N GLY A 435 -5.40 -8.63 -21.68
CA GLY A 435 -5.26 -9.95 -22.30
C GLY A 435 -6.35 -10.93 -21.89
N SER A 436 -7.57 -10.81 -22.43
CA SER A 436 -8.63 -11.82 -22.29
C SER A 436 -8.53 -12.85 -23.41
N HIS A 437 -8.52 -14.16 -23.09
CA HIS A 437 -8.72 -15.25 -24.06
C HIS A 437 -9.81 -16.21 -23.53
N ASP A 438 -10.63 -16.66 -24.46
CA ASP A 438 -11.97 -17.24 -24.29
C ASP A 438 -11.93 -18.69 -24.80
N HIS A 439 -12.31 -19.70 -24.00
CA HIS A 439 -12.38 -21.10 -24.49
C HIS A 439 -13.52 -21.91 -23.84
N ASN A 440 -14.45 -22.37 -24.69
CA ASN A 440 -15.34 -23.51 -24.47
C ASN A 440 -14.61 -24.81 -24.80
N HIS A 441 -14.83 -25.91 -24.07
CA HIS A 441 -14.99 -27.29 -24.62
C HIS A 441 -15.51 -28.27 -23.56
N GLU A 442 -16.40 -29.19 -23.99
CA GLU A 442 -16.98 -30.30 -23.21
C GLU A 442 -16.05 -31.53 -23.20
N HIS A 443 -15.98 -32.29 -22.09
CA HIS A 443 -15.95 -33.77 -22.05
C HIS A 443 -16.04 -34.32 -20.61
N GLY A 444 -16.95 -35.28 -20.36
CA GLY A 444 -17.15 -35.92 -19.05
C GLY A 444 -16.46 -37.28 -18.89
N LEU A 445 -16.23 -37.70 -17.64
CA LEU A 445 -15.79 -39.06 -17.26
C LEU A 445 -16.23 -39.41 -15.82
N GLY A 446 -17.09 -40.44 -15.70
CA GLY A 446 -17.83 -40.79 -14.48
C GLY A 446 -17.07 -41.16 -13.20
N GLY A 447 -17.67 -40.78 -12.08
CA GLY A 447 -17.45 -41.27 -10.70
C GLY A 447 -18.62 -40.84 -9.81
N GLU A 448 -18.66 -41.27 -8.54
CA GLU A 448 -19.79 -40.97 -7.66
C GLU A 448 -19.72 -39.52 -7.17
N PRO A 449 -20.75 -38.69 -7.45
CA PRO A 449 -20.74 -37.28 -7.11
C PRO A 449 -20.84 -37.07 -5.59
N VAL A 450 -20.03 -36.16 -5.06
CA VAL A 450 -20.05 -35.73 -3.66
C VAL A 450 -20.80 -34.41 -3.58
N GLN A 451 -21.98 -34.43 -2.97
CA GLN A 451 -22.78 -33.23 -2.71
C GLN A 451 -22.51 -32.71 -1.28
N LEU A 452 -22.06 -31.46 -1.19
CA LEU A 452 -21.83 -30.72 0.05
C LEU A 452 -22.84 -29.59 0.15
N ILE A 453 -23.33 -29.34 1.35
CA ILE A 453 -24.33 -28.29 1.58
C ILE A 453 -23.91 -27.46 2.77
N GLU A 454 -23.74 -26.16 2.55
CA GLU A 454 -23.31 -25.20 3.56
C GLU A 454 -24.29 -24.03 3.65
N ASN A 455 -24.53 -23.52 4.86
CA ASN A 455 -25.48 -22.44 5.09
C ASN A 455 -24.76 -21.19 5.64
N ALA A 456 -25.05 -20.03 5.06
CA ALA A 456 -24.58 -18.73 5.53
C ALA A 456 -25.80 -17.80 5.74
N GLY A 457 -26.39 -17.88 6.93
CA GLY A 457 -27.61 -17.14 7.25
C GLY A 457 -28.81 -17.63 6.43
N PRO A 458 -29.55 -16.74 5.72
CA PRO A 458 -30.68 -17.14 4.85
C PRO A 458 -30.23 -17.73 3.51
N TYR A 459 -28.93 -17.70 3.21
CA TYR A 459 -28.37 -18.24 1.98
C TYR A 459 -27.83 -19.65 2.21
N ARG A 460 -28.02 -20.51 1.22
CA ARG A 460 -27.57 -21.89 1.23
C ARG A 460 -26.87 -22.20 -0.09
N LEU A 461 -25.65 -22.74 0.03
CA LEU A 461 -24.85 -23.25 -1.07
C LEU A 461 -25.05 -24.77 -1.14
N ILE A 462 -25.37 -25.25 -2.34
CA ILE A 462 -25.33 -26.67 -2.70
C ILE A 462 -24.17 -26.80 -3.69
N PHE A 463 -23.18 -27.58 -3.30
CA PHE A 463 -21.91 -27.73 -3.99
C PHE A 463 -21.71 -29.19 -4.37
N ASP A 464 -21.89 -29.49 -5.65
CA ASP A 464 -21.76 -30.81 -6.22
C ASP A 464 -20.36 -30.96 -6.84
N MET A 465 -19.62 -31.95 -6.37
CA MET A 465 -18.32 -32.31 -6.94
C MET A 465 -18.47 -33.62 -7.69
N GLU A 466 -17.99 -33.70 -8.93
CA GLU A 466 -18.01 -34.95 -9.70
C GLU A 466 -17.15 -36.03 -9.02
N HIS A 467 -16.01 -35.65 -8.42
CA HIS A 467 -15.11 -36.55 -7.69
C HIS A 467 -14.40 -35.87 -6.51
N SER A 468 -13.77 -36.67 -5.66
CA SER A 468 -12.93 -36.23 -4.53
C SER A 468 -11.55 -36.90 -4.54
N HIS A 469 -10.89 -36.90 -5.70
CA HIS A 469 -9.54 -37.45 -5.89
C HIS A 469 -8.60 -36.42 -6.54
N PRO A 470 -7.27 -36.60 -6.44
CA PRO A 470 -6.34 -35.71 -7.11
C PRO A 470 -6.52 -35.68 -8.63
N GLY A 471 -6.31 -34.52 -9.27
CA GLY A 471 -6.40 -34.33 -10.72
C GLY A 471 -7.63 -33.52 -11.16
N LEU A 472 -8.08 -33.71 -12.41
CA LEU A 472 -9.21 -32.98 -12.99
C LEU A 472 -10.52 -33.34 -12.26
N ASN A 473 -11.29 -32.31 -11.92
CA ASN A 473 -12.58 -32.38 -11.26
C ASN A 473 -13.55 -31.36 -11.90
N GLN A 474 -14.82 -31.74 -12.04
CA GLN A 474 -15.89 -30.80 -12.40
C GLN A 474 -16.76 -30.51 -11.19
N TRP A 475 -16.97 -29.23 -10.89
CA TRP A 475 -17.75 -28.76 -9.76
C TRP A 475 -18.94 -27.94 -10.24
N VAL A 476 -20.07 -28.12 -9.58
CA VAL A 476 -21.30 -27.37 -9.82
C VAL A 476 -21.77 -26.76 -8.50
N ALA A 477 -21.91 -25.44 -8.48
CA ALA A 477 -22.46 -24.71 -7.35
C ALA A 477 -23.84 -24.13 -7.70
N SER A 478 -24.76 -24.22 -6.76
CA SER A 478 -26.06 -23.55 -6.82
C SER A 478 -26.39 -22.90 -5.48
N PHE A 479 -27.14 -21.79 -5.54
CA PHE A 479 -27.44 -20.99 -4.36
C PHE A 479 -28.95 -20.85 -4.19
N THR A 480 -29.39 -20.86 -2.94
CA THR A 480 -30.77 -20.56 -2.57
C THR A 480 -30.82 -19.50 -1.48
N TYR A 481 -31.88 -18.70 -1.48
CA TYR A 481 -32.19 -17.70 -0.45
C TYR A 481 -33.57 -18.00 0.12
N ASN A 482 -33.65 -18.33 1.40
CA ASN A 482 -34.90 -18.76 2.08
C ASN A 482 -35.67 -19.90 1.35
N GLY A 483 -34.95 -20.75 0.62
CA GLY A 483 -35.51 -21.88 -0.12
C GLY A 483 -35.83 -21.61 -1.60
N ASP A 484 -35.79 -20.35 -2.05
CA ASP A 484 -35.93 -20.00 -3.46
C ASP A 484 -34.57 -19.96 -4.15
N VAL A 485 -34.52 -20.33 -5.44
CA VAL A 485 -33.29 -20.27 -6.24
C VAL A 485 -32.79 -18.84 -6.33
N HIS A 486 -31.50 -18.66 -6.08
CA HIS A 486 -30.83 -17.36 -6.11
C HIS A 486 -29.58 -17.45 -6.99
N ALA A 487 -29.38 -16.48 -7.89
CA ALA A 487 -28.24 -16.45 -8.79
C ALA A 487 -27.35 -15.22 -8.50
N PRO A 488 -26.26 -15.40 -7.76
CA PRO A 488 -25.23 -14.38 -7.55
C PRO A 488 -24.73 -13.71 -8.85
N LEU A 489 -24.13 -12.53 -8.73
CA LEU A 489 -23.50 -11.82 -9.84
C LEU A 489 -22.24 -12.55 -10.33
N ALA A 490 -21.40 -13.00 -9.39
CA ALA A 490 -20.19 -13.77 -9.64
C ALA A 490 -19.96 -14.75 -8.48
N VAL A 491 -19.23 -15.83 -8.74
CA VAL A 491 -18.89 -16.85 -7.74
C VAL A 491 -17.44 -17.27 -7.94
N GLU A 492 -16.66 -17.19 -6.88
CA GLU A 492 -15.25 -17.59 -6.85
C GLU A 492 -15.02 -18.62 -5.75
N VAL A 493 -14.00 -19.46 -5.90
CA VAL A 493 -13.54 -20.37 -4.84
C VAL A 493 -12.05 -20.23 -4.61
N ALA A 494 -11.68 -20.06 -3.35
CA ALA A 494 -10.30 -20.23 -2.90
C ALA A 494 -10.09 -21.68 -2.44
N MET A 495 -9.11 -22.35 -3.02
CA MET A 495 -8.69 -23.70 -2.64
C MET A 495 -7.36 -23.63 -1.90
N SER A 496 -7.33 -24.08 -0.65
CA SER A 496 -6.11 -24.13 0.15
C SER A 496 -5.94 -25.49 0.81
N LEU A 497 -4.69 -25.86 1.09
CA LEU A 497 -4.36 -27.07 1.85
C LEU A 497 -3.57 -26.68 3.11
N PRO A 498 -4.26 -26.31 4.20
CA PRO A 498 -3.62 -25.78 5.41
C PRO A 498 -2.61 -26.72 6.05
N GLU A 499 -2.81 -28.04 5.91
CA GLU A 499 -1.91 -29.07 6.45
C GLU A 499 -0.50 -29.02 5.81
N LEU A 500 -0.37 -28.48 4.60
CA LEU A 500 0.90 -28.31 3.89
C LEU A 500 1.32 -26.83 3.76
N GLU A 501 0.64 -25.91 4.45
CA GLU A 501 0.84 -24.45 4.30
C GLU A 501 0.75 -23.99 2.83
N LEU A 502 -0.07 -24.67 2.02
CA LEU A 502 -0.28 -24.29 0.62
C LEU A 502 -1.19 -23.06 0.57
N GLU A 503 -0.68 -21.97 0.00
CA GLU A 503 -1.43 -20.71 -0.15
C GLU A 503 -2.67 -20.91 -1.04
N PRO A 504 -3.75 -20.14 -0.82
CA PRO A 504 -5.00 -20.32 -1.55
C PRO A 504 -4.84 -20.03 -3.05
N ARG A 505 -5.36 -20.93 -3.89
CA ARG A 505 -5.55 -20.71 -5.34
C ARG A 505 -7.01 -20.32 -5.59
N TRP A 506 -7.22 -19.17 -6.23
CA TRP A 506 -8.55 -18.68 -6.58
C TRP A 506 -8.91 -19.10 -7.99
N GLU A 507 -10.16 -19.55 -8.17
CA GLU A 507 -10.74 -19.84 -9.47
C GLU A 507 -12.18 -19.32 -9.53
N GLU A 508 -12.57 -18.74 -10.67
CA GLU A 508 -13.91 -18.22 -10.90
C GLU A 508 -14.82 -19.27 -11.56
N PHE A 509 -16.06 -19.39 -11.10
CA PHE A 509 -17.04 -20.24 -11.75
C PHE A 509 -17.64 -19.58 -12.98
N THR A 510 -17.83 -20.36 -14.04
CA THR A 510 -18.60 -19.93 -15.21
C THR A 510 -20.09 -20.05 -14.92
N LYS A 511 -20.84 -18.96 -15.09
CA LYS A 511 -22.29 -18.93 -14.90
C LYS A 511 -23.02 -19.55 -16.09
N LEU A 512 -23.73 -20.64 -15.85
CA LEU A 512 -24.57 -21.35 -16.82
C LEU A 512 -26.03 -21.36 -16.35
N GLY A 513 -26.77 -20.30 -16.72
CA GLY A 513 -28.15 -20.10 -16.31
C GLY A 513 -28.27 -19.77 -14.82
N GLN A 514 -28.76 -20.72 -14.03
CA GLN A 514 -28.90 -20.63 -12.56
C GLN A 514 -27.82 -21.42 -11.81
N LEU A 515 -26.92 -22.09 -12.54
CA LEU A 515 -25.83 -22.90 -12.01
C LEU A 515 -24.49 -22.24 -12.29
N TYR A 516 -23.50 -22.57 -11.48
CA TYR A 516 -22.12 -22.11 -11.58
C TYR A 516 -21.26 -23.35 -11.76
N VAL A 517 -20.50 -23.43 -12.85
CA VAL A 517 -19.68 -24.61 -13.17
C VAL A 517 -18.22 -24.23 -13.21
N LEU A 518 -17.37 -25.07 -12.62
CA LEU A 518 -15.92 -24.93 -12.63
C LEU A 518 -15.30 -26.29 -12.96
N GLU A 519 -14.40 -26.31 -13.95
CA GLU A 519 -13.52 -27.44 -14.20
C GLU A 519 -12.14 -27.09 -13.65
N THR A 520 -11.63 -27.90 -12.72
CA THR A 520 -10.42 -27.59 -11.97
C THR A 520 -9.51 -28.80 -11.82
N ASP A 521 -8.21 -28.61 -11.99
CA ASP A 521 -7.16 -29.58 -11.67
C ASP A 521 -6.36 -29.19 -10.41
N SER A 522 -6.81 -28.15 -9.71
CA SER A 522 -6.14 -27.53 -8.56
C SER A 522 -5.93 -28.46 -7.37
N LEU A 523 -6.75 -29.51 -7.26
CA LEU A 523 -6.60 -30.53 -6.24
C LEU A 523 -5.48 -31.51 -6.61
N ALA A 524 -4.25 -31.03 -6.75
CA ALA A 524 -3.13 -31.88 -7.19
C ALA A 524 -2.65 -32.86 -6.10
N LEU A 525 -2.96 -32.59 -4.82
CA LEU A 525 -2.45 -33.34 -3.67
C LEU A 525 -3.58 -33.96 -2.84
N PRO A 526 -3.39 -35.19 -2.31
CA PRO A 526 -4.32 -35.77 -1.33
C PRO A 526 -4.24 -35.03 0.01
N GLY A 527 -5.35 -34.94 0.73
CA GLY A 527 -5.42 -34.24 2.02
C GLY A 527 -6.77 -33.62 2.30
N LYS A 528 -6.89 -32.90 3.42
CA LYS A 528 -8.12 -32.16 3.76
C LYS A 528 -8.05 -30.73 3.24
N TRP A 529 -8.68 -30.51 2.10
CA TRP A 529 -8.73 -29.21 1.45
C TRP A 529 -9.77 -28.31 2.12
N ALA A 530 -9.39 -27.06 2.36
CA ALA A 530 -10.30 -26.01 2.80
C ALA A 530 -10.69 -25.17 1.59
N LEU A 531 -11.98 -25.16 1.28
CA LEU A 531 -12.57 -24.37 0.21
C LEU A 531 -13.30 -23.16 0.81
N GLN A 532 -13.02 -21.98 0.29
CA GLN A 532 -13.74 -20.76 0.59
C GLN A 532 -14.49 -20.31 -0.65
N VAL A 533 -15.79 -20.55 -0.71
CA VAL A 533 -16.63 -20.13 -1.83
C VAL A 533 -17.21 -18.76 -1.52
N GLU A 534 -17.00 -17.80 -2.41
CA GLU A 534 -17.46 -16.44 -2.27
C GLU A 534 -18.46 -16.09 -3.37
N ALA A 535 -19.69 -15.79 -2.97
CA ALA A 535 -20.78 -15.41 -3.85
C ALA A 535 -21.03 -13.90 -3.74
N LEU A 536 -20.87 -13.18 -4.84
CA LEU A 536 -21.17 -11.76 -4.93
C LEU A 536 -22.66 -11.57 -5.18
N ILE A 537 -23.40 -11.02 -4.21
CA ILE A 537 -24.86 -10.86 -4.29
C ILE A 537 -25.23 -9.50 -4.91
N SER A 538 -24.48 -8.47 -4.57
CA SER A 538 -24.62 -7.11 -5.10
C SER A 538 -23.23 -6.48 -5.26
N ASP A 539 -23.14 -5.29 -5.86
CA ASP A 539 -21.87 -4.54 -6.00
C ASP A 539 -21.16 -4.27 -4.65
N PHE A 540 -21.86 -4.44 -3.53
CA PHE A 540 -21.37 -4.15 -2.18
C PHE A 540 -21.48 -5.32 -1.19
N ASP A 541 -22.24 -6.38 -1.53
CA ASP A 541 -22.54 -7.48 -0.62
C ASP A 541 -21.96 -8.80 -1.15
N LYS A 542 -21.15 -9.45 -0.32
CA LYS A 542 -20.54 -10.76 -0.59
C LYS A 542 -20.86 -11.73 0.53
N ILE A 543 -21.11 -12.97 0.17
CA ILE A 543 -21.38 -14.06 1.11
C ILE A 543 -20.28 -15.10 0.96
N THR A 544 -19.76 -15.56 2.09
CA THR A 544 -18.67 -16.53 2.14
C THR A 544 -19.16 -17.83 2.76
N PHE A 545 -18.86 -18.94 2.10
CA PHE A 545 -19.10 -20.29 2.57
C PHE A 545 -17.76 -20.99 2.78
N HIS A 546 -17.66 -21.79 3.83
CA HIS A 546 -16.46 -22.55 4.14
C HIS A 546 -16.78 -24.04 4.09
N LEU A 547 -16.11 -24.76 3.20
CA LEU A 547 -16.27 -26.20 3.03
C LEU A 547 -14.94 -26.87 3.33
N THR A 548 -15.01 -28.10 3.83
CA THR A 548 -13.83 -28.96 3.98
C THR A 548 -14.05 -30.23 3.19
N VAL A 549 -13.15 -30.51 2.25
CA VAL A 549 -13.26 -31.66 1.36
C VAL A 549 -12.07 -32.59 1.56
N PRO A 550 -12.30 -33.85 1.95
CA PRO A 550 -11.25 -34.85 1.96
C PRO A 550 -10.96 -35.31 0.53
N ILE A 551 -9.73 -35.11 0.06
CA ILE A 551 -9.24 -35.62 -1.22
C ILE A 551 -8.40 -36.85 -0.95
N THR A 552 -8.90 -38.01 -1.38
CA THR A 552 -8.23 -39.30 -1.16
C THR A 552 -7.45 -39.73 -2.40
N PRO A 553 -6.27 -40.35 -2.25
CA PRO A 553 -5.58 -41.00 -3.36
C PRO A 553 -6.50 -42.01 -4.05
N ARG A 554 -6.35 -42.19 -5.37
CA ARG A 554 -7.05 -43.23 -6.12
C ARG A 554 -6.60 -44.64 -5.72
#